data_AF-A0A917EVK1-F1
#
_entry.id   AF-A0A917EVK1-F1
#
_cell.length_a   1.000
_cell.length_b   1.000
_cell.length_c   1.000
_cell.angle_alpha   90.00
_cell.angle_beta   90.00
_cell.angle_gamma   90.00
#
_symmetry.space_group_name_H-M   'P 1'
#
loop_
_entity.id
_entity.type
_entity.pdbx_description
1 polymer ?
#
loop_
_entity_poly.entity_id
_entity_poly.type
_entity_poly.pdbx_seq_one_letter_code
_entity_poly.pdbx_strand_id
1 'polypeptide(L)'
;MSEFTTDGTRQEAMPSNYSAVFGEVKRRLHESRYRVQRVVNAELIHLYWQIGKTLVIETASQGWGGKVLDRLSSDLKAEFPGTTGFSVTNLKYMRSFAETWPDETSIGPQLVDQLPWGHVRVLVSSFNDAELPRLKTLWSSASATPLANSARASPTWGGKFTSLSQATTST
;
A
#
# COMPACT_ATOMS: atom_id res chain seq x y z
N MET A 1 -45.41 -23.87 -53.78
CA MET A 1 -45.53 -23.92 -52.30
C MET A 1 -44.12 -24.03 -51.74
N SER A 2 -43.66 -22.90 -51.16
CA SER A 2 -42.54 -22.70 -50.23
C SER A 2 -41.20 -23.39 -50.49
N GLU A 3 -40.30 -22.67 -51.16
CA GLU A 3 -38.86 -22.96 -51.16
C GLU A 3 -38.19 -22.19 -50.01
N PHE A 4 -37.51 -22.94 -49.16
CA PHE A 4 -36.57 -22.46 -48.15
C PHE A 4 -35.51 -21.56 -48.82
N THR A 5 -35.43 -20.29 -48.45
CA THR A 5 -34.19 -19.53 -48.62
C THR A 5 -33.67 -19.17 -47.24
N THR A 6 -32.78 -20.03 -46.76
CA THR A 6 -31.85 -19.77 -45.69
C THR A 6 -31.02 -18.55 -46.08
N ASP A 7 -31.39 -17.36 -45.62
CA ASP A 7 -30.49 -16.19 -45.71
C ASP A 7 -29.35 -16.44 -44.72
N GLY A 8 -28.24 -16.91 -45.26
CA GLY A 8 -27.02 -17.14 -44.53
C GLY A 8 -26.66 -15.86 -43.78
N THR A 9 -26.44 -16.00 -42.48
CA THR A 9 -25.76 -15.03 -41.64
C THR A 9 -24.56 -14.48 -42.40
N ARG A 10 -24.70 -13.30 -43.01
CA ARG A 10 -23.56 -12.50 -43.42
C ARG A 10 -22.81 -12.21 -42.13
N GLN A 11 -21.74 -12.95 -41.88
CA GLN A 11 -20.66 -12.42 -41.06
C GLN A 11 -20.20 -11.15 -41.77
N GLU A 12 -20.74 -10.01 -41.33
CA GLU A 12 -20.23 -8.70 -41.74
C GLU A 12 -18.74 -8.70 -41.41
N ALA A 13 -17.91 -8.66 -42.45
CA ALA A 13 -16.47 -8.57 -42.29
C ALA A 13 -16.19 -7.29 -41.49
N MET A 14 -15.63 -7.46 -40.29
CA MET A 14 -15.35 -6.34 -39.40
C MET A 14 -14.49 -5.30 -40.13
N PRO A 15 -14.75 -3.99 -39.93
CA PRO A 15 -13.94 -2.94 -40.54
C PRO A 15 -12.45 -3.18 -40.27
N SER A 16 -11.61 -2.92 -41.27
CA SER A 16 -10.16 -3.19 -41.18
C SER A 16 -9.47 -2.47 -40.01
N ASN A 17 -10.04 -1.37 -39.52
CA ASN A 17 -9.55 -0.61 -38.37
C ASN A 17 -10.11 -1.07 -37.00
N TYR A 18 -11.03 -2.04 -36.96
CA TYR A 18 -11.71 -2.45 -35.72
C TYR A 18 -10.74 -2.90 -34.62
N SER A 19 -9.74 -3.72 -34.96
CA SER A 19 -8.75 -4.21 -33.99
C SER A 19 -7.97 -3.07 -33.34
N ALA A 20 -7.61 -2.04 -34.13
CA ALA A 20 -6.93 -0.86 -33.62
C ALA A 20 -7.81 -0.03 -32.67
N VAL A 21 -9.09 0.19 -33.05
CA VAL A 21 -10.06 0.90 -32.20
C VAL A 21 -10.32 0.13 -30.90
N PHE A 22 -10.52 -1.18 -30.98
CA PHE A 22 -10.72 -2.04 -29.82
C PHE A 22 -9.50 -2.03 -28.88
N GLY A 23 -8.29 -2.08 -29.44
CA GLY A 23 -7.04 -1.95 -28.67
C GLY A 23 -6.96 -0.62 -27.91
N GLU A 24 -7.31 0.49 -28.58
CA GLU A 24 -7.31 1.81 -27.97
C GLU A 24 -8.35 1.96 -26.84
N VAL A 25 -9.58 1.45 -27.06
CA VAL A 25 -10.62 1.45 -26.01
C VAL A 25 -10.18 0.61 -24.81
N LYS A 26 -9.61 -0.58 -25.05
CA LYS A 26 -9.10 -1.46 -23.98
C LYS A 26 -8.00 -0.78 -23.16
N ARG A 27 -7.06 -0.11 -23.83
CA ARG A 27 -5.98 0.66 -23.19
C ARG A 27 -6.54 1.76 -22.29
N ARG A 28 -7.44 2.60 -22.82
CA ARG A 28 -8.09 3.68 -22.03
C ARG A 28 -8.84 3.14 -20.82
N LEU A 29 -9.53 2.01 -20.96
CA LEU A 29 -10.24 1.38 -19.86
C LEU A 29 -9.27 0.91 -18.76
N HIS A 30 -8.14 0.29 -19.13
CA HIS A 30 -7.13 -0.16 -18.17
C HIS A 30 -6.51 1.02 -17.42
N GLU A 31 -6.14 2.07 -18.15
CA GLU A 31 -5.56 3.28 -17.55
C GLU A 31 -6.56 3.98 -16.61
N SER A 32 -7.83 4.06 -17.00
CA SER A 32 -8.87 4.63 -16.14
C SER A 32 -9.04 3.83 -14.86
N ARG A 33 -9.15 2.50 -14.96
CA ARG A 33 -9.25 1.60 -13.80
C ARG A 33 -8.04 1.73 -12.87
N TYR A 34 -6.84 1.81 -13.44
CA TYR A 34 -5.63 1.97 -12.65
C TYR A 34 -5.62 3.30 -11.88
N ARG A 35 -6.03 4.41 -12.51
CA ARG A 35 -6.15 5.71 -11.83
C ARG A 35 -7.17 5.66 -10.70
N VAL A 36 -8.36 5.09 -10.94
CA VAL A 36 -9.40 4.95 -9.91
C VAL A 36 -8.89 4.10 -8.75
N GLN A 37 -8.25 2.96 -9.04
CA GLN A 37 -7.74 2.07 -7.99
C GLN A 37 -6.69 2.76 -7.12
N ARG A 38 -5.82 3.59 -7.70
CA ARG A 38 -4.82 4.36 -6.93
C ARG A 38 -5.48 5.35 -5.97
N VAL A 39 -6.49 6.08 -6.42
CA VAL A 39 -7.22 7.02 -5.57
C VAL A 39 -7.95 6.28 -4.44
N VAL A 40 -8.62 5.17 -4.75
CA VAL A 40 -9.31 4.36 -3.75
C VAL A 40 -8.34 3.74 -2.74
N ASN A 41 -7.19 3.23 -3.19
CA ASN A 41 -6.18 2.65 -2.29
C ASN A 41 -5.60 3.70 -1.34
N ALA A 42 -5.33 4.91 -1.84
CA ALA A 42 -4.86 6.02 -1.02
C ALA A 42 -5.85 6.32 0.11
N GLU A 43 -7.13 6.48 -0.25
CA GLU A 43 -8.19 6.76 0.71
C GLU A 43 -8.36 5.62 1.73
N LEU A 44 -8.29 4.36 1.28
CA LEU A 44 -8.41 3.20 2.17
C LEU A 44 -7.27 3.14 3.20
N ILE A 45 -6.03 3.42 2.79
CA ILE A 45 -4.89 3.45 3.70
C ILE A 45 -5.05 4.56 4.72
N HIS A 46 -5.47 5.74 4.27
CA HIS A 46 -5.70 6.88 5.14
C HIS A 46 -6.80 6.58 6.17
N LEU A 47 -7.94 6.05 5.72
CA LEU A 47 -9.05 5.62 6.58
C LEU A 47 -8.58 4.60 7.63
N TYR A 48 -7.82 3.59 7.22
CA TYR A 48 -7.33 2.56 8.13
C TYR A 48 -6.38 3.11 9.19
N TRP A 49 -5.55 4.09 8.83
CA TRP A 49 -4.75 4.80 9.81
C TRP A 49 -5.59 5.60 10.81
N GLN A 50 -6.59 6.34 10.33
CA GLN A 50 -7.49 7.14 11.18
C GLN A 50 -8.26 6.26 12.17
N ILE A 51 -8.77 5.10 11.72
CA ILE A 51 -9.38 4.10 12.58
C ILE A 51 -8.36 3.61 13.61
N GLY A 52 -7.14 3.30 13.16
CA GLY A 52 -6.03 2.93 14.04
C GLY A 52 -5.77 3.94 15.15
N LYS A 53 -5.67 5.23 14.81
CA LYS A 53 -5.49 6.34 15.75
C LYS A 53 -6.59 6.37 16.80
N THR A 54 -7.84 6.22 16.36
CA THR A 54 -9.00 6.15 17.25
C THR A 54 -8.85 4.99 18.24
N LEU A 55 -8.49 3.80 17.75
CA LEU A 55 -8.28 2.62 18.61
C LEU A 55 -7.14 2.82 19.61
N VAL A 56 -6.04 3.48 19.24
CA VAL A 56 -4.94 3.80 20.17
C VAL A 56 -5.43 4.69 21.31
N ILE A 57 -6.16 5.75 20.98
CA ILE A 57 -6.71 6.70 21.96
C ILE A 57 -7.67 5.98 22.91
N GLU A 58 -8.62 5.21 22.38
CA GLU A 58 -9.62 4.49 23.18
C GLU A 58 -9.01 3.35 24.01
N THR A 59 -8.00 2.64 23.50
CA THR A 59 -7.25 1.67 24.31
C THR A 59 -6.55 2.35 25.48
N ALA A 60 -5.95 3.53 25.28
CA ALA A 60 -5.25 4.26 26.33
C ALA A 60 -6.19 4.91 27.36
N SER A 61 -7.34 5.43 26.93
CA SER A 61 -8.28 6.15 27.79
C SER A 61 -9.26 5.25 28.53
N GLN A 62 -9.73 4.18 27.88
CA GLN A 62 -10.86 3.36 28.34
C GLN A 62 -10.46 1.88 28.54
N GLY A 63 -9.21 1.52 28.27
CA GLY A 63 -8.72 0.14 28.47
C GLY A 63 -9.35 -0.86 27.51
N TRP A 64 -9.67 -0.46 26.27
CA TRP A 64 -10.28 -1.35 25.29
C TRP A 64 -9.45 -2.62 25.05
N GLY A 65 -10.00 -3.76 25.48
CA GLY A 65 -9.43 -5.09 25.29
C GLY A 65 -10.07 -5.85 24.12
N GLY A 66 -9.70 -7.13 23.97
CA GLY A 66 -10.15 -7.98 22.86
C GLY A 66 -11.67 -8.02 22.66
N LYS A 67 -12.45 -8.13 23.74
CA LYS A 67 -13.93 -8.20 23.67
C LYS A 67 -14.58 -6.96 23.05
N VAL A 68 -13.99 -5.77 23.25
CA VAL A 68 -14.51 -4.52 22.67
C VAL A 68 -14.21 -4.49 21.17
N LEU A 69 -13.02 -4.95 20.76
CA LEU A 69 -12.67 -5.08 19.34
C LEU A 69 -13.52 -6.14 18.62
N ASP A 70 -13.87 -7.24 19.31
CA ASP A 70 -14.76 -8.27 18.77
C ASP A 70 -16.15 -7.69 18.47
N ARG A 71 -16.71 -6.94 19.44
CA ARG A 71 -17.99 -6.25 19.26
C ARG A 71 -17.92 -5.20 18.16
N LEU A 72 -16.90 -4.34 18.17
CA LEU A 72 -16.72 -3.31 17.14
C LEU A 72 -16.61 -3.93 15.73
N SER A 73 -15.88 -5.04 15.59
CA SER A 73 -15.79 -5.77 14.32
C SER A 73 -17.15 -6.30 13.87
N SER A 74 -17.94 -6.83 14.80
CA SER A 74 -19.30 -7.29 14.52
C SER A 74 -20.21 -6.15 14.07
N ASP A 75 -20.22 -5.05 14.82
CA ASP A 75 -21.07 -3.90 14.58
C ASP A 75 -20.73 -3.24 13.23
N LEU A 76 -19.45 -3.04 12.93
CA LEU A 76 -19.01 -2.49 11.63
C LEU A 76 -19.39 -3.39 10.44
N LYS A 77 -19.31 -4.71 10.58
CA LYS A 77 -19.72 -5.64 9.51
C LYS A 77 -21.23 -5.66 9.31
N ALA A 78 -22.01 -5.48 10.38
CA ALA A 78 -23.45 -5.40 10.31
C ALA A 78 -23.91 -4.11 9.63
N GLU A 79 -23.27 -2.98 9.95
CA GLU A 79 -23.59 -1.67 9.37
C GLU A 79 -23.15 -1.55 7.90
N PHE A 80 -22.01 -2.16 7.54
CA PHE A 80 -21.45 -2.09 6.18
C PHE A 80 -21.37 -3.48 5.51
N PRO A 81 -22.51 -4.11 5.20
CA PRO A 81 -22.52 -5.44 4.60
C PRO A 81 -21.84 -5.43 3.22
N GLY A 82 -21.03 -6.45 2.96
CA GLY A 82 -20.28 -6.59 1.69
C GLY A 82 -18.95 -5.83 1.65
N THR A 83 -18.65 -4.99 2.65
CA THR A 83 -17.30 -4.42 2.80
C THR A 83 -16.35 -5.41 3.47
N THR A 84 -15.13 -5.50 2.95
CA THR A 84 -14.05 -6.30 3.55
C THR A 84 -13.08 -5.37 4.27
N GLY A 85 -12.40 -5.85 5.32
CA GLY A 85 -11.41 -5.04 6.04
C GLY A 85 -11.79 -4.69 7.48
N PHE A 86 -12.98 -5.02 7.98
CA PHE A 86 -13.36 -4.78 9.38
C PHE A 86 -13.33 -6.03 10.26
N SER A 87 -12.42 -6.97 10.00
CA SER A 87 -12.19 -8.09 10.93
C SER A 87 -11.42 -7.63 12.16
N VAL A 88 -11.61 -8.32 13.29
CA VAL A 88 -10.86 -8.06 14.54
C VAL A 88 -9.35 -8.01 14.30
N THR A 89 -8.82 -8.96 13.53
CA THR A 89 -7.42 -9.00 13.14
C THR A 89 -7.02 -7.75 12.37
N ASN A 90 -7.88 -7.27 11.47
CA ASN A 90 -7.59 -6.05 10.72
C ASN A 90 -7.62 -4.80 11.59
N LEU A 91 -8.55 -4.70 12.53
CA LEU A 91 -8.60 -3.61 13.52
C LEU A 91 -7.32 -3.57 14.37
N LYS A 92 -6.79 -4.73 14.77
CA LYS A 92 -5.48 -4.80 15.45
C LYS A 92 -4.35 -4.28 14.57
N TYR A 93 -4.32 -4.65 13.28
CA TYR A 93 -3.34 -4.12 12.34
C TYR A 93 -3.48 -2.62 12.12
N MET A 94 -4.71 -2.08 12.04
CA MET A 94 -4.95 -0.64 11.96
C MET A 94 -4.39 0.07 13.19
N ARG A 95 -4.62 -0.46 14.40
CA ARG A 95 -4.05 0.09 15.64
C ARG A 95 -2.52 0.09 15.60
N SER A 96 -1.90 -1.05 15.30
CA SER A 96 -0.43 -1.13 15.20
C SER A 96 0.15 -0.23 14.10
N PHE A 97 -0.58 -0.05 13.00
CA PHE A 97 -0.22 0.89 11.94
C PHE A 97 -0.16 2.33 12.48
N ALA A 98 -1.19 2.78 13.20
CA ALA A 98 -1.20 4.10 13.82
C ALA A 98 -0.16 4.27 14.94
N GLU A 99 0.13 3.21 15.72
CA GLU A 99 1.17 3.24 16.76
C GLU A 99 2.58 3.40 16.17
N THR A 100 2.81 2.80 15.00
CA THR A 100 4.10 2.82 14.31
C THR A 100 4.35 4.16 13.63
N TRP A 101 3.32 4.72 12.99
CA TRP A 101 3.37 6.03 12.33
C TRP A 101 2.38 7.02 12.98
N PRO A 102 2.73 7.69 14.09
CA PRO A 102 1.79 8.50 14.87
C PRO A 102 1.38 9.83 14.23
N ASP A 103 2.21 10.35 13.32
CA ASP A 103 2.01 11.63 12.63
C ASP A 103 1.34 11.39 11.27
N GLU A 104 0.26 12.11 11.00
CA GLU A 104 -0.51 12.00 9.74
C GLU A 104 0.34 12.33 8.51
N THR A 105 1.21 13.33 8.64
CA THR A 105 2.14 13.76 7.60
C THR A 105 3.19 12.69 7.28
N SER A 106 3.36 11.69 8.14
CA SER A 106 4.27 10.56 7.92
C SER A 106 3.69 9.50 6.98
N ILE A 107 2.42 9.61 6.60
CA ILE A 107 1.74 8.68 5.68
C ILE A 107 1.88 9.17 4.22
N GLY A 108 2.97 9.88 3.90
CA GLY A 108 3.27 10.34 2.53
C GLY A 108 4.75 10.17 2.15
N PRO A 109 5.12 10.03 0.84
CA PRO A 109 4.33 10.31 -0.37
C PRO A 109 4.17 9.13 -1.35
N GLN A 110 2.98 9.01 -1.96
CA GLN A 110 2.62 8.25 -3.17
C GLN A 110 2.83 6.74 -3.20
N LEU A 111 3.86 6.17 -2.58
CA LEU A 111 4.15 4.74 -2.68
C LEU A 111 3.28 3.94 -1.73
N VAL A 112 3.20 4.32 -0.45
CA VAL A 112 2.37 3.61 0.53
C VAL A 112 0.91 3.61 0.09
N ASP A 113 0.38 4.77 -0.32
CA ASP A 113 -0.99 4.95 -0.87
C ASP A 113 -1.30 4.09 -2.11
N GLN A 114 -0.26 3.69 -2.84
CA GLN A 114 -0.39 2.81 -4.00
C GLN A 114 -0.26 1.33 -3.65
N LEU A 115 0.18 1.01 -2.43
CA LEU A 115 0.28 -0.37 -1.97
C LEU A 115 -1.11 -0.90 -1.61
N PRO A 116 -1.49 -2.08 -2.12
CA PRO A 116 -2.60 -2.82 -1.55
C PRO A 116 -2.43 -2.99 -0.04
N TRP A 117 -3.52 -2.84 0.72
CA TRP A 117 -3.52 -3.02 2.18
C TRP A 117 -2.90 -4.35 2.64
N GLY A 118 -2.98 -5.40 1.81
CA GLY A 118 -2.27 -6.66 2.03
C GLY A 118 -0.77 -6.49 2.26
N HIS A 119 -0.10 -5.65 1.46
CA HIS A 119 1.33 -5.35 1.62
C HIS A 119 1.59 -4.50 2.86
N VAL A 120 0.70 -3.55 3.18
CA VAL A 120 0.83 -2.73 4.39
C VAL A 120 0.78 -3.62 5.64
N ARG A 121 -0.12 -4.61 5.70
CA ARG A 121 -0.14 -5.59 6.81
C ARG A 121 1.18 -6.35 6.95
N VAL A 122 1.76 -6.78 5.84
CA VAL A 122 3.05 -7.49 5.86
C VAL A 122 4.13 -6.59 6.44
N LEU A 123 4.20 -5.34 6.00
CA LEU A 123 5.14 -4.34 6.55
C LEU A 123 4.93 -4.13 8.04
N VAL A 124 3.70 -3.85 8.48
CA VAL A 124 3.36 -3.67 9.90
C VAL A 124 3.76 -4.89 10.72
N SER A 125 3.50 -6.11 10.22
CA SER A 125 3.86 -7.36 10.91
C SER A 125 5.36 -7.67 10.92
N SER A 126 6.12 -7.10 9.99
CA SER A 126 7.57 -7.33 9.88
C SER A 126 8.38 -6.50 10.89
N PHE A 127 7.75 -5.53 11.55
CA PHE A 127 8.39 -4.72 12.60
C PHE A 127 8.01 -5.28 13.97
N ASN A 128 9.01 -5.80 14.69
CA ASN A 128 8.82 -6.26 16.07
C ASN A 128 8.80 -5.07 17.04
N ASP A 129 8.13 -5.23 18.20
CA ASP A 129 8.05 -4.19 19.25
C ASP A 129 9.42 -3.63 19.69
N ALA A 130 10.46 -4.47 19.63
CA ALA A 130 11.84 -4.07 19.95
C ALA A 130 12.46 -3.11 18.91
N GLU A 131 11.97 -3.08 17.68
CA GLU A 131 12.51 -2.30 16.56
C GLU A 131 11.69 -1.02 16.28
N LEU A 132 10.44 -0.96 16.72
CA LEU A 132 9.56 0.20 16.57
C LEU A 132 10.18 1.52 17.09
N PRO A 133 10.86 1.57 18.25
CA PRO A 133 11.52 2.79 18.71
C PRO A 133 12.68 3.24 17.79
N ARG A 134 13.44 2.30 17.22
CA ARG A 134 14.53 2.60 16.30
C ARG A 134 14.00 3.15 14.98
N LEU A 135 12.91 2.59 14.46
CA LEU A 135 12.28 3.05 13.23
C LEU A 135 11.67 4.44 13.37
N LYS A 136 11.05 4.73 14.52
CA LYS A 136 10.59 6.09 14.85
C LYS A 136 11.74 7.09 14.81
N THR A 137 12.87 6.76 15.44
CA THR A 137 14.06 7.64 15.43
C THR A 137 14.63 7.84 14.01
N LEU A 138 14.75 6.76 13.22
CA LEU A 138 15.24 6.84 11.84
C LEU A 138 14.30 7.66 10.94
N TRP A 139 12.99 7.43 11.06
CA TRP A 139 11.98 8.13 10.30
C TRP A 139 11.94 9.63 10.63
N SER A 140 11.92 10.00 11.92
CA SER A 140 11.95 11.41 12.34
C SER A 140 13.22 12.13 11.88
N SER A 141 14.36 11.43 11.80
CA SER A 141 15.60 12.01 11.27
C SER A 141 15.59 12.18 9.75
N ALA A 142 14.89 11.30 9.03
CA ALA A 142 14.80 11.32 7.58
C ALA A 142 13.79 12.35 7.05
N SER A 143 12.67 12.56 7.75
CA SER A 143 11.62 13.52 7.37
C SER A 143 11.92 14.97 7.79
N ALA A 144 12.86 15.19 8.72
CA ALA A 144 13.27 16.51 9.19
C ALA A 144 14.29 17.22 8.27
N THR A 145 14.77 16.57 7.21
CA THR A 145 15.73 17.18 6.28
C THR A 145 14.99 17.64 5.03
N PRO A 146 14.82 18.96 4.78
CA PRO A 146 14.36 19.43 3.48
C PRO A 146 15.34 18.92 2.43
N LEU A 147 14.83 18.36 1.33
CA LEU A 147 15.62 17.88 0.19
C LEU A 147 16.38 19.04 -0.47
N ALA A 148 17.46 19.48 0.16
CA ALA A 148 18.50 20.27 -0.43
C ALA A 148 19.54 19.32 -1.01
N ASN A 149 19.33 19.01 -2.29
CA ASN A 149 20.32 18.67 -3.27
C ASN A 149 21.01 17.29 -3.21
N SER A 150 20.77 16.54 -4.28
CA SER A 150 21.49 15.34 -4.70
C SER A 150 22.99 15.56 -4.81
N ALA A 151 23.80 14.89 -3.98
CA ALA A 151 25.09 14.31 -4.37
C ALA A 151 25.74 13.53 -3.21
N ARG A 152 26.14 12.29 -3.53
CA ARG A 152 27.26 11.54 -2.91
C ARG A 152 27.03 10.96 -1.50
N ALA A 153 26.55 9.72 -1.47
CA ALA A 153 27.24 8.61 -0.80
C ALA A 153 26.48 7.29 -1.06
N SER A 154 27.02 6.43 -1.93
CA SER A 154 26.62 5.02 -1.99
C SER A 154 27.30 4.29 -0.83
N PRO A 155 26.58 3.57 0.05
CA PRO A 155 27.22 2.68 1.01
C PRO A 155 27.65 1.40 0.28
N THR A 156 28.94 1.30 -0.02
CA THR A 156 29.56 0.03 -0.44
C THR A 156 29.47 -0.95 0.73
N TRP A 157 28.77 -2.07 0.53
CA TRP A 157 28.76 -3.20 1.45
C TRP A 157 30.17 -3.78 1.58
N GLY A 158 30.87 -3.46 2.67
CA GLY A 158 32.24 -3.90 2.94
C GLY A 158 32.32 -5.34 3.43
N GLY A 159 32.40 -6.29 2.51
CA GLY A 159 32.92 -7.64 2.77
C GLY A 159 34.45 -7.60 2.90
N LYS A 160 34.99 -8.17 3.97
CA LYS A 160 36.43 -8.28 4.22
C LYS A 160 37.08 -9.16 3.15
N PHE A 161 37.99 -8.61 2.36
CA PHE A 161 39.00 -9.39 1.64
C PHE A 161 40.39 -8.98 2.12
N THR A 162 41.11 -9.99 2.60
CA THR A 162 42.49 -9.94 3.04
C THR A 162 43.41 -10.07 1.81
N SER A 163 44.41 -9.20 1.63
CA SER A 163 45.79 -9.60 1.35
C SER A 163 46.79 -8.43 1.30
N LEU A 164 47.91 -8.66 1.98
CA LEU A 164 49.30 -8.27 1.71
C LEU A 164 49.59 -7.48 0.41
N SER A 165 50.35 -6.37 0.49
CA SER A 165 51.82 -6.39 0.33
C SER A 165 52.42 -4.97 0.16
N GLN A 166 53.58 -4.80 0.82
CA GLN A 166 54.78 -4.01 0.43
C GLN A 166 54.77 -2.46 0.41
N ALA A 167 55.55 -1.91 1.34
CA ALA A 167 56.70 -1.00 1.20
C ALA A 167 56.67 0.21 0.23
N THR A 168 56.99 1.39 0.77
CA THR A 168 58.09 2.35 0.43
C THR A 168 57.72 3.77 0.95
N THR A 169 58.42 4.33 1.95
CA THR A 169 59.59 5.23 1.90
C THR A 169 59.23 6.74 1.93
N SER A 170 59.63 7.38 3.03
CA SER A 170 60.14 8.75 3.23
C SER A 170 59.38 10.00 2.76
N THR A 171 59.17 10.94 3.68
CA THR A 171 60.10 12.04 3.98
C THR A 171 59.78 12.62 5.36
#